data_AF-A0A9N9HHI8-F1
#
_entry.id   AF-A0A9N9HHI8-F1
#
_cell.length_a   1.000
_cell.length_b   1.000
_cell.length_c   1.000
_cell.angle_alpha   90.00
_cell.angle_beta   90.00
_cell.angle_gamma   90.00
#
_symmetry.space_group_name_H-M   'P 1'
#
loop_
_entity.id
_entity.type
_entity.pdbx_description
1 polymer ?
#
loop_
_entity_poly.entity_id
_entity_poly.type
_entity_poly.pdbx_seq_one_letter_code
_entity_poly.pdbx_strand_id
1 'polypeptide(L)'
;LDQFDKQCFDQILSGIPRHEILLDSLGSLSRYLSDFHGRKCIILIDEYDQPIAVAYRNGFYDDAQKFFRTVFEVLLKDNDDKIKKALLVGVSHFAQSGFLSGLNNLMIYPMYHKTF
;
A
#
# COMPACT_ATOMS: atom_id res chain seq x y z
N LEU A 1 -11.77 13.74 -12.03
CA LEU A 1 -12.05 13.83 -10.58
C LEU A 1 -13.33 14.60 -10.38
N ASP A 2 -14.28 14.01 -9.67
CA ASP A 2 -15.46 14.73 -9.22
C ASP A 2 -15.12 15.70 -8.07
N GLN A 3 -16.13 16.36 -7.51
CA GLN A 3 -15.92 17.34 -6.44
C GLN A 3 -15.43 16.70 -5.14
N PHE A 4 -15.86 15.47 -4.84
CA PHE A 4 -15.49 14.76 -3.62
C PHE A 4 -14.03 14.30 -3.69
N ASP A 5 -13.64 13.72 -4.83
CA ASP A 5 -12.25 13.30 -5.11
C ASP A 5 -11.26 14.45 -4.94
N LYS A 6 -11.61 15.64 -5.45
CA LYS A 6 -10.78 16.84 -5.30
C LYS A 6 -10.62 17.23 -3.82
N GLN A 7 -11.70 17.22 -3.05
CA GLN A 7 -11.64 17.54 -1.61
C GLN A 7 -10.76 16.55 -0.84
N CYS A 8 -10.84 15.25 -1.15
CA CYS A 8 -9.97 14.25 -0.56
C CYS A 8 -8.50 14.48 -0.91
N PHE A 9 -8.22 14.77 -2.19
CA PHE A 9 -6.87 15.08 -2.65
C PHE A 9 -6.30 16.35 -2.00
N ASP A 10 -7.10 17.42 -1.89
CA ASP A 10 -6.70 18.67 -1.26
C ASP A 10 -6.40 18.49 0.25
N GLN A 11 -7.10 17.59 0.94
CA GLN A 11 -6.78 17.23 2.33
C GLN A 11 -5.44 16.52 2.47
N ILE A 12 -5.02 15.72 1.49
CA ILE A 12 -3.68 15.13 1.49
C ILE A 12 -2.64 16.23 1.29
N LEU A 13 -2.87 17.14 0.34
CA LEU A 13 -1.95 18.25 0.04
C LEU A 13 -1.79 19.24 1.21
N SER A 14 -2.83 19.42 2.04
CA SER A 14 -2.75 20.29 3.22
C SER A 14 -1.84 19.75 4.33
N GLY A 15 -1.44 18.48 4.25
CA GLY A 15 -0.59 17.82 5.25
C GLY A 15 -1.34 17.37 6.51
N ILE A 16 -2.66 17.58 6.60
CA ILE A 16 -3.49 17.16 7.74
C ILE A 16 -4.72 16.38 7.24
N PRO A 17 -4.53 15.28 6.50
CA PRO A 17 -5.65 14.47 6.05
C PRO A 17 -6.33 13.75 7.22
N ARG A 18 -7.65 13.54 7.10
CA ARG A 18 -8.35 12.62 7.99
C ARG A 18 -7.80 11.20 7.83
N HIS A 19 -7.85 10.42 8.90
CA HIS A 19 -7.33 9.05 8.91
C HIS A 19 -7.90 8.18 7.78
N GLU A 20 -9.20 8.26 7.52
CA GLU A 20 -9.88 7.52 6.44
C GLU A 20 -9.34 7.88 5.05
N ILE A 21 -8.99 9.14 4.82
CA ILE A 21 -8.42 9.60 3.54
C ILE A 21 -7.00 9.08 3.39
N LEU A 22 -6.23 8.99 4.47
CA LEU A 22 -4.90 8.38 4.44
C LEU A 22 -4.95 6.90 4.06
N LEU A 23 -5.93 6.15 4.61
CA LEU A 23 -6.09 4.73 4.34
C LEU A 23 -6.33 4.44 2.85
N ASP A 24 -7.07 5.31 2.15
CA ASP A 24 -7.36 5.16 0.71
C ASP A 24 -6.45 6.00 -0.21
N SER A 25 -5.54 6.78 0.34
CA SER A 25 -4.77 7.79 -0.42
C SER A 25 -4.09 7.24 -1.68
N LEU A 26 -3.43 6.09 -1.58
CA LEU A 26 -2.76 5.43 -2.71
C LEU A 26 -3.75 4.76 -3.66
N GLY A 27 -4.85 4.21 -3.13
CA GLY A 27 -5.94 3.60 -3.90
C GLY A 27 -6.57 4.64 -4.81
N SER A 28 -7.04 5.73 -4.22
CA SER A 28 -7.52 6.92 -4.93
C SER A 28 -6.51 7.46 -5.94
N LEU A 29 -5.23 7.64 -5.58
CA LEU A 29 -4.21 8.11 -6.53
C LEU A 29 -4.08 7.22 -7.76
N SER A 30 -4.01 5.90 -7.56
CA SER A 30 -3.88 4.95 -8.68
C SER A 30 -5.15 4.88 -9.54
N ARG A 31 -6.34 5.01 -8.94
CA ARG A 31 -7.60 5.19 -9.68
C ARG A 31 -7.55 6.44 -10.55
N TYR A 32 -7.12 7.58 -9.99
CA TYR A 32 -7.04 8.85 -10.72
C TYR A 32 -6.11 8.76 -11.92
N LEU A 33 -4.93 8.16 -11.74
CA LEU A 33 -3.96 7.96 -12.82
C LEU A 33 -4.49 6.98 -13.88
N SER A 34 -5.10 5.88 -13.46
CA SER A 34 -5.67 4.89 -14.38
C SER A 34 -6.79 5.48 -15.23
N ASP A 35 -7.70 6.22 -14.60
CA ASP A 35 -8.84 6.84 -15.29
C ASP A 35 -8.37 7.93 -16.27
N PHE A 36 -7.37 8.74 -15.88
CA PHE A 36 -6.84 9.79 -16.74
C PHE A 36 -6.07 9.24 -17.95
N HIS A 37 -5.23 8.23 -17.74
CA HIS A 37 -4.41 7.65 -18.82
C HIS A 37 -5.12 6.54 -19.62
N GLY A 38 -6.28 6.07 -19.16
CA GLY A 38 -7.00 4.95 -19.76
C GLY A 38 -6.23 3.62 -19.69
N ARG A 39 -5.30 3.48 -18.74
CA ARG A 39 -4.42 2.31 -18.60
C ARG A 39 -4.22 1.97 -17.12
N LYS A 40 -4.27 0.68 -16.80
CA LYS A 40 -4.00 0.19 -15.44
C LYS A 40 -2.59 0.56 -14.96
N CYS A 41 -2.46 0.89 -13.68
CA CYS A 41 -1.19 1.27 -13.05
C CYS A 41 -0.29 0.07 -12.76
N ILE A 42 1.03 0.29 -12.78
CA ILE A 42 2.01 -0.61 -12.16
C ILE A 42 2.49 0.07 -10.89
N ILE A 43 2.43 -0.65 -9.76
CA ILE A 43 2.81 -0.13 -8.45
C ILE A 43 4.14 -0.74 -8.05
N LEU A 44 5.11 0.10 -7.70
CA LEU A 44 6.41 -0.31 -7.18
C LEU A 44 6.59 0.38 -5.84
N ILE A 45 6.67 -0.39 -4.75
CA ILE A 45 6.91 0.15 -3.41
C ILE A 45 8.20 -0.47 -2.90
N ASP A 46 9.22 0.36 -2.76
CA ASP A 46 10.45 -0.02 -2.10
C ASP A 46 10.35 0.26 -0.61
N GLU A 47 11.12 -0.49 0.18
CA GLU A 47 11.15 -0.42 1.64
C GLU A 47 9.76 -0.45 2.31
N TYR A 48 8.83 -1.24 1.77
CA TYR A 48 7.45 -1.31 2.30
C TYR A 48 7.40 -1.72 3.79
N ASP A 49 8.45 -2.40 4.27
CA ASP A 49 8.65 -2.90 5.61
C ASP A 49 9.29 -1.90 6.57
N GLN A 50 9.94 -0.84 6.07
CA GLN A 50 10.66 0.11 6.89
C GLN A 50 9.77 0.84 7.92
N PRO A 51 8.56 1.31 7.59
CA PRO A 51 7.67 1.92 8.58
C PRO A 51 7.27 0.95 9.71
N ILE A 52 7.10 -0.34 9.39
CA ILE A 52 6.77 -1.38 10.37
C ILE A 52 7.96 -1.64 11.29
N ALA A 53 9.17 -1.69 10.74
CA ALA A 53 10.39 -1.85 11.52
C ALA A 53 10.63 -0.67 12.48
N VAL A 54 10.35 0.56 12.03
CA VAL A 54 10.38 1.76 12.88
C VAL A 54 9.35 1.65 14.01
N ALA A 55 8.12 1.26 13.69
CA ALA A 55 7.06 1.12 14.68
C ALA A 55 7.38 0.07 15.76
N TYR A 56 7.98 -1.04 15.36
CA TYR A 56 8.47 -2.06 16.27
C TYR A 56 9.49 -1.51 17.28
N ARG A 57 10.49 -0.76 16.80
CA ARG A 57 11.52 -0.17 17.67
C ARG A 57 10.99 0.88 18.64
N ASN A 58 9.87 1.53 18.29
CA ASN A 58 9.30 2.63 19.06
C ASN A 58 8.02 2.25 19.83
N GLY A 59 7.64 0.97 19.84
CA GLY A 59 6.55 0.45 20.68
C GLY A 59 5.12 0.70 20.17
N PHE A 60 4.93 1.04 18.89
CA PHE A 60 3.60 1.23 18.26
C PHE A 60 3.37 0.29 17.07
N TYR A 61 3.97 -0.89 17.12
CA TYR A 61 3.91 -1.90 16.06
C TYR A 61 2.48 -2.24 15.64
N ASP A 62 1.58 -2.54 16.59
CA ASP A 62 0.23 -2.99 16.29
C ASP A 62 -0.58 -1.95 15.51
N ASP A 63 -0.41 -0.66 15.83
CA ASP A 63 -1.12 0.42 15.17
C ASP A 63 -0.59 0.64 13.75
N ALA A 64 0.75 0.65 13.58
CA ALA A 64 1.36 0.76 12.26
C ALA A 64 1.02 -0.44 11.38
N GLN A 65 1.09 -1.66 11.92
CA GLN A 65 0.74 -2.88 11.22
C GLN A 65 -0.70 -2.83 10.72
N LYS A 66 -1.66 -2.46 11.58
CA LYS A 66 -3.07 -2.31 11.18
C LYS A 66 -3.23 -1.27 10.07
N PHE A 67 -2.62 -0.09 10.25
CA PHE A 67 -2.69 1.00 9.27
C PHE A 67 -2.18 0.58 7.90
N PHE A 68 -0.93 0.12 7.81
CA PHE A 68 -0.33 -0.23 6.51
C PHE A 68 -0.96 -1.46 5.89
N ARG A 69 -1.43 -2.43 6.69
CA ARG A 69 -2.21 -3.56 6.18
C ARG A 69 -3.46 -3.06 5.46
N THR A 70 -4.23 -2.17 6.08
CA THR A 70 -5.42 -1.58 5.45
C THR A 70 -5.07 -0.77 4.22
N VAL A 71 -4.02 0.06 4.25
CA VAL A 71 -3.54 0.80 3.07
C VAL A 71 -3.24 -0.14 1.90
N PHE A 72 -2.53 -1.25 2.15
CA PHE A 72 -2.18 -2.20 1.09
C PHE A 72 -3.37 -3.05 0.64
N GLU A 73 -4.31 -3.38 1.51
CA GLU A 73 -5.56 -4.05 1.14
C GLU A 73 -6.40 -3.15 0.21
N VAL A 74 -6.63 -1.89 0.60
CA VAL A 74 -7.37 -0.93 -0.24
C VAL A 74 -6.65 -0.68 -1.57
N LEU A 75 -5.32 -0.51 -1.53
CA LEU A 75 -4.52 -0.27 -2.72
C LEU A 75 -4.54 -1.46 -3.68
N LEU A 76 -4.31 -2.68 -3.21
CA LEU A 76 -3.96 -3.82 -4.06
C LEU A 76 -5.10 -4.83 -4.26
N LYS A 77 -6.07 -4.87 -3.36
CA LYS A 77 -7.20 -5.81 -3.41
C LYS A 77 -8.47 -5.11 -3.87
N ASP A 78 -8.86 -4.01 -3.24
CA ASP A 78 -10.13 -3.34 -3.55
C ASP A 78 -10.07 -2.51 -4.84
N ASN A 79 -8.86 -2.34 -5.40
CA ASN A 79 -8.56 -1.53 -6.57
C ASN A 79 -7.83 -2.33 -7.67
N ASP A 80 -8.08 -3.64 -7.73
CA ASP A 80 -7.47 -4.58 -8.68
C ASP A 80 -7.85 -4.33 -10.15
N ASP A 81 -9.02 -3.74 -10.39
CA ASP A 81 -9.48 -3.33 -11.71
C ASP A 81 -8.63 -2.18 -12.27
N LYS A 82 -8.03 -1.35 -11.41
CA LYS A 82 -7.12 -0.25 -11.79
C LYS A 82 -5.65 -0.65 -11.84
N ILE A 83 -5.27 -1.82 -11.33
CA ILE A 83 -3.87 -2.22 -11.21
C ILE A 83 -3.54 -3.37 -12.17
N LYS A 84 -2.42 -3.22 -12.88
CA LYS A 84 -1.88 -4.26 -13.76
C LYS A 84 -1.04 -5.25 -12.98
N LYS A 85 -0.13 -4.75 -12.16
CA LYS A 85 0.79 -5.50 -11.30
C LYS A 85 1.27 -4.60 -10.16
N ALA A 86 1.65 -5.22 -9.04
CA ALA A 86 2.36 -4.56 -7.96
C ALA A 86 3.62 -5.35 -7.60
N LEU A 87 4.69 -4.64 -7.27
CA LEU A 87 5.92 -5.19 -6.72
C LEU A 87 6.23 -4.44 -5.42
N LEU A 88 6.28 -5.18 -4.32
CA LEU A 88 6.70 -4.70 -3.02
C LEU A 88 8.10 -5.25 -2.76
N VAL A 89 9.06 -4.38 -2.50
CA VAL A 89 10.45 -4.73 -2.20
C VAL A 89 10.77 -4.26 -0.79
N GLY A 90 11.45 -5.10 -0.03
CA GLY A 90 11.86 -4.84 1.34
C GLY A 90 12.92 -5.85 1.76
N VAL A 91 13.59 -5.57 2.87
CA VAL A 91 14.67 -6.43 3.39
C VAL A 91 14.17 -7.45 4.41
N SER A 92 13.05 -7.15 5.05
CA SER A 92 12.53 -7.89 6.19
C SER A 92 11.52 -8.93 5.77
N HIS A 93 11.48 -10.04 6.50
CA HIS A 93 10.60 -11.18 6.24
C HIS A 93 9.16 -10.95 6.72
N PHE A 94 8.71 -9.71 6.92
CA PHE A 94 7.34 -9.41 7.40
C PHE A 94 6.26 -9.87 6.41
N ALA A 95 6.55 -9.97 5.10
CA ALA A 95 5.61 -10.60 4.17
C ALA A 95 5.28 -12.05 4.58
N GLN A 96 6.25 -12.78 5.15
CA GLN A 96 6.10 -14.16 5.60
C GLN A 96 5.42 -14.29 6.97
N SER A 97 5.32 -13.19 7.76
CA SER A 97 4.62 -13.20 9.06
C SER A 97 3.09 -13.07 8.96
N GLY A 98 2.55 -13.04 7.73
CA GLY A 98 1.12 -12.89 7.47
C GLY A 98 0.62 -11.44 7.43
N PHE A 99 1.52 -10.45 7.46
CA PHE A 99 1.18 -9.02 7.32
C PHE A 99 0.35 -8.74 6.05
N LEU A 100 0.68 -9.42 4.94
CA LEU A 100 0.00 -9.28 3.64
C LEU A 100 -1.01 -10.40 3.36
N SER A 101 -1.40 -11.18 4.38
CA SER A 101 -2.31 -12.32 4.21
C SER A 101 -3.70 -11.95 3.67
N GLY A 102 -4.12 -10.69 3.79
CA GLY A 102 -5.39 -10.21 3.27
C GLY A 102 -5.47 -10.04 1.75
N LEU A 103 -4.34 -10.12 1.03
CA LEU A 103 -4.26 -9.91 -0.42
C LEU A 103 -4.60 -11.17 -1.21
N ASN A 104 -5.46 -11.03 -2.23
CA ASN A 104 -6.04 -12.17 -2.96
C ASN A 104 -5.09 -12.87 -3.96
N ASN A 105 -3.88 -12.34 -4.24
CA ASN A 105 -2.97 -12.87 -5.27
C ASN A 105 -1.47 -12.63 -4.93
N LEU A 106 -1.10 -12.80 -3.66
CA LEU A 106 0.26 -12.52 -3.21
C LEU A 106 1.24 -13.66 -3.57
N MET A 107 2.31 -13.32 -4.30
CA MET A 107 3.46 -14.18 -4.51
C MET A 107 4.67 -13.59 -3.79
N ILE A 108 5.29 -14.37 -2.91
CA ILE A 108 6.47 -13.93 -2.13
C ILE A 108 7.71 -14.61 -2.70
N TYR A 109 8.69 -13.81 -3.11
CA TYR A 109 9.98 -14.29 -3.61
C TYR A 109 11.09 -13.83 -2.66
N PRO A 110 11.75 -14.75 -1.93
CA PRO A 110 12.95 -14.38 -1.19
C PRO A 110 14.07 -14.05 -2.18
N MET A 111 14.75 -12.92 -1.96
CA MET A 111 15.89 -12.49 -2.81
C MET A 111 17.08 -13.44 -2.69
N TYR A 112 17.16 -14.23 -1.62
CA TYR A 112 18.16 -15.27 -1.44
C TYR A 112 17.49 -16.62 -1.18
N HIS A 113 17.84 -17.62 -1.97
CA HIS A 113 17.45 -19.00 -1.78
C HIS A 113 18.73 -19.80 -1.43
N LYS A 114 18.79 -20.42 -0.24
CA LYS A 114 19.88 -21.37 0.05
C LYS A 114 19.61 -22.64 -0.74
N THR A 115 20.29 -22.81 -1.87
CA THR A 115 20.44 -24.13 -2.49
C THR A 115 21.43 -24.92 -1.62
N PHE A 116 20.93 -25.92 -0.91
CA PHE A 116 21.77 -26.96 -0.30
C PHE A 116 21.76 -28.19 -1.20
#